data_AF-A0A4Q2YEP0-F1
#
_entry.id   AF-A0A4Q2YEP0-F1
#
_cell.length_a   1.000
_cell.length_b   1.000
_cell.length_c   1.000
_cell.angle_alpha   90.00
_cell.angle_beta   90.00
_cell.angle_gamma   90.00
#
_symmetry.space_group_name_H-M   'P 1'
#
loop_
_entity.id
_entity.type
_entity.pdbx_description
1 polymer ?
#
loop_
_entity_poly.entity_id
_entity_poly.type
_entity_poly.pdbx_seq_one_letter_code
_entity_poly.pdbx_strand_id
1 'polypeptide(L)'
;MKAMPTLEGGLRIDTEDASDWELLRAIIADANSTREDLASRLGGLVSEEAGGEDWQEYVVPDLREAFQDELAQVGASIESAIFEADGEAGPIWITPDDAFPWYSALNQARLSIEEHFRFGPSEVV
;
A
#
# COMPACT_ATOMS: atom_id res chain seq x y z
N MET A 1 -9.24 -15.57 -3.36
CA MET A 1 -9.91 -14.25 -3.48
C MET A 1 -10.46 -13.96 -4.87
N LYS A 2 -11.61 -13.26 -4.94
CA LYS A 2 -12.19 -12.72 -6.18
C LYS A 2 -12.56 -11.23 -6.04
N ALA A 3 -12.09 -10.40 -6.97
CA ALA A 3 -12.45 -8.98 -7.03
C ALA A 3 -13.57 -8.73 -8.05
N MET A 4 -14.53 -7.87 -7.71
CA MET A 4 -15.67 -7.49 -8.57
C MET A 4 -16.00 -6.00 -8.40
N PRO A 5 -16.40 -5.30 -9.48
CA PRO A 5 -16.86 -3.92 -9.36
C PRO A 5 -18.21 -3.85 -8.62
N THR A 6 -18.43 -2.75 -7.90
CA THR A 6 -19.72 -2.45 -7.26
C THR A 6 -20.59 -1.54 -8.14
N LEU A 7 -21.90 -1.49 -7.87
CA LEU A 7 -22.82 -0.58 -8.57
C LEU A 7 -22.51 0.90 -8.31
N GLU A 8 -21.83 1.20 -7.20
CA GLU A 8 -21.45 2.54 -6.77
C GLU A 8 -20.08 2.97 -7.32
N GLY A 9 -19.46 2.15 -8.18
CA GLY A 9 -18.17 2.45 -8.80
C GLY A 9 -16.95 2.10 -7.94
N GLY A 10 -17.15 1.42 -6.81
CA GLY A 10 -16.08 0.86 -5.97
C GLY A 10 -15.70 -0.57 -6.37
N LEU A 11 -14.94 -1.23 -5.49
CA LEU A 11 -14.54 -2.63 -5.62
C LEU A 11 -15.03 -3.43 -4.41
N ARG A 12 -15.43 -4.68 -4.63
CA ARG A 12 -15.62 -5.69 -3.60
C ARG A 12 -14.61 -6.79 -3.82
N ILE A 13 -13.92 -7.21 -2.79
CA ILE A 13 -13.06 -8.40 -2.81
C ILE A 13 -13.68 -9.43 -1.88
N ASP A 14 -14.02 -10.59 -2.42
CA ASP A 14 -14.48 -11.74 -1.64
C ASP A 14 -13.29 -12.65 -1.32
N THR A 15 -13.05 -12.88 -0.03
CA THR A 15 -12.13 -13.93 0.42
C THR A 15 -12.77 -15.30 0.24
N GLU A 16 -11.96 -16.31 -0.08
CA GLU A 16 -12.38 -17.70 -0.23
C GLU A 16 -12.29 -18.47 1.09
N ASP A 17 -11.27 -18.18 1.89
CA ASP A 17 -11.06 -18.73 3.23
C ASP A 17 -10.33 -17.71 4.14
N ALA A 18 -10.17 -18.05 5.42
CA ALA A 18 -9.57 -17.15 6.41
C ALA A 18 -8.08 -16.80 6.12
N SER A 19 -7.36 -17.60 5.33
CA SER A 19 -5.96 -17.32 4.99
C SER A 19 -5.81 -16.16 4.00
N ASP A 20 -6.86 -15.84 3.24
CA ASP A 20 -6.89 -14.66 2.37
C ASP A 20 -6.74 -13.35 3.17
N TRP A 21 -7.16 -13.34 4.45
CA TRP A 21 -6.92 -12.20 5.34
C TRP A 21 -5.44 -11.96 5.62
N GLU A 22 -4.64 -13.03 5.68
CA GLU A 22 -3.18 -12.92 5.84
C GLU A 22 -2.56 -12.30 4.58
N LEU A 23 -3.06 -12.65 3.39
CA LEU A 23 -2.64 -12.04 2.12
C LEU A 23 -2.98 -10.55 2.07
N LEU A 24 -4.17 -10.16 2.54
CA LEU A 24 -4.54 -8.75 2.60
C LEU A 24 -3.67 -7.97 3.61
N ARG A 25 -3.40 -8.55 4.79
CA ARG A 25 -2.46 -7.97 5.78
C ARG A 25 -1.04 -7.86 5.24
N ALA A 26 -0.62 -8.81 4.41
CA ALA A 26 0.72 -8.80 3.81
C ALA A 26 0.98 -7.52 2.99
N ILE A 27 -0.04 -6.87 2.42
CA ILE A 27 0.11 -5.57 1.73
C ILE A 27 0.79 -4.55 2.65
N ILE A 28 0.36 -4.45 3.91
CA ILE A 28 0.91 -3.49 4.88
C ILE A 28 2.32 -3.88 5.31
N ALA A 29 2.56 -5.18 5.51
CA ALA A 29 3.88 -5.69 5.86
C ALA A 29 4.89 -5.47 4.72
N ASP A 30 4.50 -5.78 3.48
CA ASP A 30 5.31 -5.64 2.29
C ASP A 30 5.59 -4.17 1.98
N ALA A 31 4.62 -3.27 2.15
CA ALA A 31 4.83 -1.83 1.99
C ALA A 31 5.93 -1.27 2.93
N ASN A 32 6.15 -1.91 4.08
CA ASN A 32 7.14 -1.51 5.08
C ASN A 32 8.37 -2.44 5.14
N SER A 33 8.55 -3.35 4.17
CA SER A 33 9.61 -4.37 4.26
C SER A 33 10.97 -3.92 3.73
N THR A 34 11.07 -2.75 3.09
CA THR A 34 12.36 -2.18 2.64
C THR A 34 13.15 -1.57 3.79
N ARG A 35 14.48 -1.54 3.65
CA ARG A 35 15.37 -0.88 4.62
C ARG A 35 15.17 0.63 4.65
N GLU A 36 14.91 1.22 3.50
CA GLU A 36 14.61 2.64 3.32
C GLU A 36 13.16 2.79 2.88
N ASP A 37 12.37 3.58 3.61
CA ASP A 37 10.98 3.84 3.26
C ASP A 37 10.85 4.59 1.92
N LEU A 38 9.65 4.52 1.31
CA LEU A 38 9.41 5.12 0.00
C LEU A 38 9.66 6.64 0.00
N ALA A 39 9.27 7.35 1.07
CA ALA A 39 9.48 8.80 1.17
C ALA A 39 10.97 9.16 1.11
N SER A 40 11.81 8.44 1.84
CA SER A 40 13.26 8.63 1.85
C SER A 40 13.88 8.34 0.48
N ARG A 41 13.44 7.25 -0.17
CA ARG A 41 13.87 6.90 -1.53
C ARG A 41 13.51 8.00 -2.53
N LEU A 42 12.29 8.53 -2.47
CA LEU A 42 11.85 9.63 -3.34
C LEU A 42 12.66 10.91 -3.10
N GLY A 43 12.92 11.26 -1.84
CA GLY A 43 13.78 12.39 -1.51
C GLY A 43 15.22 12.22 -2.01
N GLY A 44 15.74 10.98 -2.01
CA GLY A 44 17.07 10.67 -2.54
C GLY A 44 17.21 10.84 -4.07
N LEU A 45 16.08 10.94 -4.81
CA LEU A 45 16.08 11.21 -6.25
C LEU A 45 16.16 12.71 -6.59
N VAL A 46 15.95 13.59 -5.60
CA VAL A 46 15.99 15.04 -5.80
C VAL A 46 17.43 15.52 -5.69
N SER A 47 17.95 16.15 -6.75
CA SER A 47 19.33 16.64 -6.76
C SER A 47 19.52 17.86 -5.84
N GLU A 48 20.76 18.13 -5.45
CA GLU A 48 21.09 19.32 -4.66
C GLU A 48 20.66 20.61 -5.37
N GLU A 49 20.86 20.71 -6.69
CA GLU A 49 20.44 21.88 -7.48
C GLU A 49 18.92 22.06 -7.56
N ALA A 50 18.16 20.98 -7.35
CA ALA A 50 16.71 20.99 -7.28
C ALA A 50 16.18 21.23 -5.85
N GLY A 51 17.06 21.51 -4.88
CA GLY A 51 16.68 21.74 -3.49
C GLY A 51 16.57 20.46 -2.66
N GLY A 52 17.44 19.47 -2.91
CA GLY A 52 17.45 18.19 -2.20
C GLY A 52 17.48 18.32 -0.66
N GLU A 53 18.25 19.27 -0.11
CA GLU A 53 18.29 19.52 1.34
C GLU A 53 16.92 19.96 1.90
N ASP A 54 16.27 20.93 1.26
CA ASP A 54 14.93 21.39 1.64
C ASP A 54 13.90 20.26 1.52
N TRP A 55 14.03 19.42 0.50
CA TRP A 55 13.15 18.26 0.32
C TRP A 55 13.29 17.26 1.46
N GLN A 56 14.52 16.97 1.88
CA GLN A 56 14.80 16.08 3.00
C GLN A 56 14.30 16.66 4.33
N GLU A 57 14.38 17.98 4.51
CA GLU A 57 13.95 18.66 5.74
C GLU A 57 12.42 18.78 5.83
N TYR A 58 11.74 19.13 4.73
CA TYR A 58 10.32 19.51 4.77
C TYR A 58 9.39 18.54 4.06
N VAL A 59 9.78 17.98 2.91
CA VAL A 59 8.85 17.19 2.08
C VAL A 59 8.86 15.72 2.46
N VAL A 60 10.03 15.15 2.72
CA VAL A 60 10.17 13.72 3.08
C VAL A 60 9.41 13.38 4.37
N PRO A 61 9.44 14.19 5.45
CA PRO A 61 8.64 13.92 6.64
C PRO A 61 7.13 13.89 6.35
N ASP A 62 6.62 14.87 5.61
CA ASP A 62 5.19 14.97 5.26
C ASP A 62 4.75 13.78 4.38
N LEU A 63 5.56 13.40 3.40
CA LEU A 63 5.30 12.22 2.57
C LEU A 63 5.30 10.95 3.40
N ARG A 64 6.23 10.82 4.35
CA ARG A 64 6.30 9.64 5.23
C ARG A 64 5.04 9.54 6.08
N GLU A 65 4.61 10.64 6.70
CA GLU A 65 3.36 10.68 7.47
C GLU A 65 2.16 10.30 6.60
N ALA A 66 2.01 10.93 5.43
CA ALA A 66 0.92 10.64 4.50
C ALA A 66 0.89 9.15 4.08
N PHE A 67 2.04 8.58 3.72
CA PHE A 67 2.11 7.15 3.37
C PHE A 67 1.74 6.24 4.53
N GLN A 68 2.17 6.56 5.76
CA GLN A 68 1.83 5.75 6.93
C GLN A 68 0.35 5.88 7.31
N ASP A 69 -0.25 7.06 7.15
CA ASP A 69 -1.68 7.28 7.35
C ASP A 69 -2.52 6.47 6.36
N GLU A 70 -2.13 6.43 5.09
CA GLU A 70 -2.79 5.62 4.06
C GLU A 70 -2.71 4.12 4.38
N LEU A 71 -1.53 3.63 4.80
CA LEU A 71 -1.34 2.24 5.22
C LEU A 71 -2.18 1.92 6.46
N ALA A 72 -2.26 2.84 7.43
CA ALA A 72 -3.08 2.68 8.62
C ALA A 72 -4.58 2.62 8.28
N GLN A 73 -5.05 3.46 7.35
CA GLN A 73 -6.44 3.43 6.88
C GLN A 73 -6.78 2.10 6.20
N VAL A 74 -5.92 1.61 5.30
CA VAL A 74 -6.11 0.30 4.64
C VAL A 74 -6.06 -0.83 5.66
N GLY A 75 -5.13 -0.80 6.62
CA GLY A 75 -5.06 -1.76 7.71
C GLY A 75 -6.34 -1.78 8.55
N ALA A 76 -6.86 -0.62 8.93
CA ALA A 76 -8.12 -0.51 9.67
C ALA A 76 -9.32 -1.03 8.88
N SER A 77 -9.37 -0.79 7.56
CA SER A 77 -10.39 -1.34 6.66
C SER A 77 -10.36 -2.87 6.64
N ILE A 78 -9.16 -3.46 6.54
CA ILE A 78 -8.97 -4.92 6.59
C ILE A 78 -9.41 -5.49 7.94
N GLU A 79 -8.93 -4.95 9.06
CA GLU A 79 -9.28 -5.45 10.39
C GLU A 79 -10.79 -5.30 10.69
N SER A 80 -11.41 -4.23 10.21
CA SER A 80 -12.87 -4.06 10.34
C SER A 80 -13.63 -5.12 9.56
N ALA A 81 -13.23 -5.41 8.32
CA ALA A 81 -13.84 -6.48 7.52
C ALA A 81 -13.66 -7.87 8.14
N ILE A 82 -12.48 -8.15 8.70
CA ILE A 82 -12.21 -9.41 9.43
C ILE A 82 -13.14 -9.53 10.64
N PHE A 83 -13.29 -8.45 11.39
CA PHE A 83 -14.17 -8.41 12.55
C PHE A 83 -15.64 -8.64 12.16
N GLU A 84 -16.12 -7.99 11.10
CA GLU A 84 -17.49 -8.18 10.58
C GLU A 84 -17.75 -9.59 10.06
N ALA A 85 -16.71 -10.28 9.59
CA ALA A 85 -16.77 -11.67 9.14
C ALA A 85 -16.57 -12.71 10.26
N ASP A 86 -16.48 -12.28 11.53
CA ASP A 86 -16.15 -13.15 12.68
C ASP A 86 -14.83 -13.95 12.48
N GLY A 87 -13.89 -13.40 11.70
CA GLY A 87 -12.62 -14.05 11.34
C GLY A 87 -12.73 -15.12 10.25
N GLU A 88 -13.93 -15.42 9.76
CA GLU A 88 -14.18 -16.34 8.64
C GLU A 88 -14.05 -15.62 7.30
N ALA A 89 -14.26 -16.34 6.19
CA ALA A 89 -14.30 -15.74 4.87
C ALA A 89 -15.44 -14.70 4.77
N GLY A 90 -15.13 -13.51 4.24
CA GLY A 90 -16.07 -12.42 4.05
C GLY A 90 -15.67 -11.45 2.95
N PRO A 91 -16.54 -10.47 2.66
CA PRO A 91 -16.24 -9.42 1.70
C PRO A 91 -15.44 -8.29 2.38
N ILE A 92 -14.55 -7.67 1.62
CA ILE A 92 -14.07 -6.31 1.89
C ILE A 92 -14.58 -5.37 0.79
N TRP A 93 -15.07 -4.22 1.22
CA TRP A 93 -15.64 -3.20 0.35
C TRP A 93 -14.69 -2.01 0.30
N ILE A 94 -14.32 -1.61 -0.92
CA ILE A 94 -13.48 -0.47 -1.21
C ILE A 94 -14.35 0.53 -1.96
N THR A 95 -14.74 1.61 -1.28
CA THR A 95 -15.55 2.65 -1.90
C THR A 95 -14.68 3.53 -2.82
N PRO A 96 -15.29 4.33 -3.72
CA PRO A 96 -14.52 5.29 -4.52
C PRO A 96 -13.65 6.24 -3.68
N ASP A 97 -14.11 6.62 -2.49
CA ASP A 97 -13.37 7.52 -1.59
C ASP A 97 -12.18 6.82 -0.92
N ASP A 98 -12.23 5.49 -0.77
CA ASP A 98 -11.12 4.68 -0.26
C ASP A 98 -10.08 4.35 -1.34
N ALA A 99 -10.36 4.64 -2.60
CA ALA A 99 -9.54 4.16 -3.71
C ALA A 99 -8.09 4.64 -3.61
N PHE A 100 -7.86 5.90 -3.23
CA PHE A 100 -6.52 6.46 -3.18
C PHE A 100 -5.61 5.80 -2.11
N PRO A 101 -6.03 5.67 -0.83
CA PRO A 101 -5.28 4.89 0.16
C PRO A 101 -4.96 3.47 -0.30
N TRP A 102 -5.93 2.77 -0.91
CA TRP A 102 -5.72 1.42 -1.42
C TRP A 102 -4.71 1.36 -2.57
N TYR A 103 -4.78 2.30 -3.52
CA TYR A 103 -3.79 2.39 -4.60
C TYR A 103 -2.40 2.69 -4.07
N SER A 104 -2.30 3.59 -3.09
CA SER A 104 -1.02 3.91 -2.45
C SER A 104 -0.43 2.68 -1.76
N ALA A 105 -1.18 2.02 -0.88
CA ALA A 105 -0.72 0.84 -0.15
C ALA A 105 -0.26 -0.29 -1.08
N LEU A 106 -1.07 -0.61 -2.11
CA LEU A 106 -0.73 -1.63 -3.09
C LEU A 106 0.53 -1.25 -3.89
N ASN A 107 0.69 0.01 -4.27
CA ASN A 107 1.85 0.45 -5.03
C ASN A 107 3.11 0.51 -4.17
N GLN A 108 3.02 0.89 -2.89
CA GLN A 108 4.11 0.81 -1.93
C GLN A 108 4.58 -0.64 -1.75
N ALA A 109 3.65 -1.57 -1.52
CA ALA A 109 3.95 -3.00 -1.45
C ALA A 109 4.60 -3.52 -2.74
N ARG A 110 4.04 -3.19 -3.90
CA ARG A 110 4.59 -3.56 -5.21
C ARG A 110 6.03 -3.07 -5.38
N LEU A 111 6.32 -1.81 -5.04
CA LEU A 111 7.65 -1.22 -5.17
C LEU A 111 8.67 -1.86 -4.22
N SER A 112 8.24 -2.19 -3.01
CA SER A 112 9.06 -2.92 -2.04
C SER A 112 9.40 -4.32 -2.52
N ILE A 113 8.39 -5.07 -2.96
CA ILE A 113 8.54 -6.43 -3.50
C ILE A 113 9.48 -6.43 -4.72
N GLU A 114 9.32 -5.45 -5.62
CA GLU A 114 10.20 -5.32 -6.80
C GLU A 114 11.67 -5.07 -6.41
N GLU A 115 11.93 -4.31 -5.35
CA GLU A 115 13.30 -4.06 -4.87
C GLU A 115 13.98 -5.36 -4.40
N HIS A 116 13.23 -6.24 -3.73
CA HIS A 116 13.74 -7.49 -3.19
C HIS A 116 13.93 -8.57 -4.27
N PHE A 117 12.93 -8.73 -5.14
CA PHE A 117 12.84 -9.89 -6.03
C PHE A 117 13.12 -9.57 -7.50
N ARG A 118 13.07 -8.29 -7.91
CA ARG A 118 13.36 -7.81 -9.27
C ARG A 118 12.59 -8.60 -10.33
N PHE A 119 11.26 -8.58 -10.25
CA PHE A 119 10.42 -9.33 -11.18
C PHE A 119 10.42 -8.72 -12.59
N GLY A 120 10.86 -7.47 -12.75
CA GLY A 120 11.06 -6.83 -14.05
C GLY A 120 12.22 -7.42 -14.86
N PRO A 121 12.24 -7.21 -16.20
CA PRO A 121 13.45 -7.50 -16.98
C PRO A 121 14.61 -6.72 -16.38
N SER A 122 15.74 -7.39 -16.15
CA SER A 122 16.94 -6.72 -15.66
C SER A 122 17.26 -5.55 -16.59
N GLU A 123 17.13 -4.32 -16.08
CA GLU A 123 17.54 -3.13 -16.82
C GLU A 123 19.05 -3.26 -17.06
N VAL A 124 19.41 -3.58 -18.30
CA VAL A 124 20.79 -3.53 -18.76
C VAL A 124 21.07 -2.05 -19.00
N VAL A 125 21.61 -1.38 -17.98
CA VAL A 125 22.19 -0.04 -18.10
C VAL A 125 23.52 -0.14 -18.84
#